data_AF-A0A0S4JGY1-F1
#
_entry.id   AF-A0A0S4JGY1-F1
#
_cell.length_a   1.000
_cell.length_b   1.000
_cell.length_c   1.000
_cell.angle_alpha   90.00
_cell.angle_beta   90.00
_cell.angle_gamma   90.00
#
_symmetry.space_group_name_H-M   'P 1'
#
loop_
_entity.id
_entity.type
_entity.pdbx_description
1 polymer ?
#
loop_
_entity_poly.entity_id
_entity_poly.type
_entity_poly.pdbx_seq_one_letter_code
_entity_poly.pdbx_strand_id
1 'polypeptide(L)'
;MSSADELFQQVKSYLLTADSQGHSAYDHLEKILLNILDENSNDIANHPEKLSELSSLIKKHSFQYGSSSLASNEAAQLNSARLQQLLANKDLFNKPAPEVVTTIEQPTPFTTVTTTTVKPPVAPTFSSIVRDNAYWRHCGVGLHEQEAFLLEQSISRLAMSKKLEEVRFFGKVFGTKANYLVVTSKRYVGESEKVYQEVNTMPKPPRKKIEVDVQLEPGFKGLNRVSFWVASNPASQWTLLPDVTPQEINASRRVKKLFTGDLTAPVICSPAFEGNEAVYLRAQLSRIFSSTYITPAGALEKVEPEEDEAAEDEEEEGKKKGPKEAKYFAATRISKEYAPDEEAGVHALLDLEQWVHSEAHIFETGRQTKVPEKPEVEGEEEEPKEDEEEEEAAEEEEKKEEEEKELFLPVKKDYLYAVIDIPKEPSPEDGEDEAAEEEAGEEDGEQQEEEENKPLDDEEIPDDDPLKKKVAAWTAKAVNTTYKKHSVVTVKSLRWPGAVAFAANGAKAFGAVYFGNGLKKTDHAFTPIPAPQIQKEAPDIAEVMDATAATEKLVLRGEEPKENDSEDEKEEEEPEEDA
;
A
#
# COMPACT_ATOMS: atom_id res chain seq x y z
N MET A 1 62.43 -36.16 17.77
CA MET A 1 61.04 -36.35 18.24
C MET A 1 60.16 -36.18 17.03
N SER A 2 59.35 -37.18 16.73
CA SER A 2 58.84 -37.46 15.38
C SER A 2 57.63 -36.57 15.07
N SER A 3 57.44 -36.17 13.80
CA SER A 3 56.25 -35.47 13.31
C SER A 3 54.93 -36.15 13.70
N ALA A 4 54.95 -37.46 13.95
CA ALA A 4 53.82 -38.23 14.44
C ALA A 4 53.40 -37.86 15.89
N ASP A 5 54.36 -37.48 16.74
CA ASP A 5 54.08 -37.10 18.13
C ASP A 5 53.36 -35.73 18.18
N GLU A 6 53.74 -34.81 17.30
CA GLU A 6 53.08 -33.50 17.17
C GLU A 6 51.65 -33.65 16.65
N LEU A 7 51.43 -34.48 15.64
CA LEU A 7 50.09 -34.78 15.12
C LEU A 7 49.21 -35.45 16.19
N PHE A 8 49.76 -36.36 16.99
CA PHE A 8 49.03 -36.98 18.08
C PHE A 8 48.60 -35.98 19.15
N GLN A 9 49.49 -35.04 19.52
CA GLN A 9 49.15 -33.98 20.47
C GLN A 9 48.06 -33.03 19.93
N GLN A 10 48.08 -32.74 18.63
CA GLN A 10 47.05 -31.92 17.98
C GLN A 10 45.68 -32.63 17.94
N VAL A 11 45.64 -33.92 17.62
CA VAL A 11 44.38 -34.69 17.64
C VAL A 11 43.84 -34.81 19.06
N LYS A 12 44.73 -35.01 20.04
CA LYS A 12 44.34 -35.07 21.45
C LYS A 12 43.78 -33.74 21.93
N SER A 13 44.41 -32.61 21.62
CA SER A 13 43.90 -31.29 22.01
C SER A 13 42.56 -30.98 21.34
N TYR A 14 42.36 -31.41 20.09
CA TYR A 14 41.08 -31.28 19.40
C TYR A 14 39.97 -32.11 20.06
N LEU A 15 40.23 -33.38 20.40
CA LEU A 15 39.23 -34.23 21.05
C LEU A 15 38.90 -33.80 22.50
N LEU A 16 39.84 -33.12 23.17
CA LEU A 16 39.65 -32.53 24.50
C LEU A 16 38.89 -31.19 24.47
N THR A 17 38.53 -30.67 23.30
CA THR A 17 37.63 -29.51 23.23
C THR A 17 36.27 -29.90 23.81
N ALA A 18 35.77 -29.08 24.74
CA ALA A 18 34.51 -29.34 25.43
C ALA A 18 33.35 -28.64 24.72
N ASP A 19 32.22 -29.33 24.61
CA ASP A 19 30.97 -28.77 24.11
C ASP A 19 30.37 -27.76 25.12
N SER A 20 29.28 -27.08 24.72
CA SER A 20 28.52 -26.15 25.59
C SER A 20 28.02 -26.77 26.91
N GLN A 21 28.03 -28.11 26.99
CA GLN A 21 27.65 -28.89 28.16
C GLN A 21 28.85 -29.40 28.98
N GLY A 22 30.08 -29.03 28.64
CA GLY A 22 31.29 -29.43 29.36
C GLY A 22 31.77 -30.86 29.08
N HIS A 23 31.18 -31.57 28.11
CA HIS A 23 31.62 -32.90 27.68
C HIS A 23 32.64 -32.77 26.56
N SER A 24 33.78 -33.47 26.68
CA SER A 24 34.72 -33.62 25.57
C SER A 24 34.51 -34.95 24.85
N ALA A 25 34.78 -34.97 23.54
CA ALA A 25 34.73 -36.21 22.76
C ALA A 25 35.77 -37.23 23.27
N TYR A 26 36.89 -36.74 23.79
CA TYR A 26 37.93 -37.54 24.43
C TYR A 26 37.42 -38.30 25.65
N ASP A 27 36.76 -37.63 26.59
CA ASP A 27 36.23 -38.25 27.81
C ASP A 27 35.13 -39.27 27.50
N HIS A 28 34.34 -39.02 26.45
CA HIS A 28 33.29 -39.94 25.99
C HIS A 28 33.89 -41.22 25.42
N LEU A 29 34.93 -41.10 24.58
CA LEU A 29 35.65 -42.24 24.04
C LEU A 29 36.41 -43.00 25.12
N GLU A 30 37.01 -42.31 26.09
CA GLU A 30 37.67 -42.93 27.24
C GLU A 30 36.69 -43.80 28.05
N LYS A 31 35.49 -43.28 28.36
CA LYS A 31 34.45 -44.04 29.06
C LYS A 31 33.96 -45.25 28.26
N ILE A 32 33.81 -45.12 26.94
CA ILE A 32 33.48 -46.25 26.07
C ILE A 32 34.57 -47.31 26.18
N LEU A 33 35.84 -46.93 26.03
CA LEU A 33 36.97 -47.87 26.08
C LEU A 33 37.13 -48.54 27.44
N LEU A 34 36.91 -47.81 28.55
CA LEU A 34 36.92 -48.38 29.90
C LEU A 34 35.79 -49.41 30.09
N ASN A 35 34.57 -49.10 29.67
CA ASN A 35 33.46 -50.05 29.77
C ASN A 35 33.69 -51.31 28.91
N ILE A 36 34.33 -51.18 27.75
CA ILE A 36 34.71 -52.32 26.88
C ILE A 36 35.76 -53.21 27.55
N LEU A 37 36.68 -52.63 28.32
CA LEU A 37 37.70 -53.38 29.06
C LEU A 37 37.09 -54.13 30.25
N ASP A 38 36.10 -53.55 30.92
CA ASP A 38 35.42 -54.16 32.07
C ASP A 38 34.40 -55.24 31.66
N GLU A 39 33.65 -55.03 30.58
CA GLU A 39 32.66 -55.96 30.03
C GLU A 39 33.26 -56.82 28.89
N ASN A 40 34.12 -57.78 29.23
CA ASN A 40 34.64 -58.86 28.36
C ASN A 40 34.74 -58.55 26.84
N SER A 41 35.95 -58.17 26.41
CA SER A 41 36.31 -57.73 25.06
C SER A 41 35.90 -58.61 23.86
N ASN A 42 35.62 -59.90 24.07
CA ASN A 42 35.35 -60.86 22.99
C ASN A 42 33.98 -60.69 22.31
N ASP A 43 33.01 -60.08 22.99
CA ASP A 43 31.64 -59.93 22.47
C ASP A 43 31.51 -58.73 21.51
N ILE A 44 32.26 -57.66 21.78
CA ILE A 44 32.25 -56.42 20.97
C ILE A 44 33.06 -56.58 19.68
N ALA A 45 34.14 -57.38 19.69
CA ALA A 45 34.93 -57.65 18.49
C ALA A 45 34.12 -58.37 17.39
N ASN A 46 33.11 -59.16 17.77
CA ASN A 46 32.24 -59.89 16.85
C ASN A 46 30.97 -59.09 16.48
N HIS A 47 30.60 -58.07 17.26
CA HIS A 47 29.38 -57.28 17.08
C HIS A 47 29.64 -55.77 17.24
N PRO A 48 30.03 -55.05 16.17
CA PRO A 48 30.33 -53.61 16.23
C PRO A 48 29.11 -52.73 16.57
N GLU A 49 27.89 -53.24 16.39
CA GLU A 49 26.63 -52.54 16.72
C GLU A 49 26.52 -52.22 18.22
N LYS A 50 27.11 -53.06 19.08
CA LYS A 50 27.12 -52.86 20.54
C LYS A 50 27.89 -51.62 20.97
N LEU A 51 28.84 -51.14 20.16
CA LEU A 51 29.57 -49.90 20.45
C LEU A 51 28.66 -48.67 20.33
N SER A 52 27.76 -48.66 19.36
CA SER A 52 26.74 -47.61 19.22
C SER A 52 25.76 -47.62 20.40
N GLU A 53 25.35 -48.81 20.84
CA GLU A 53 24.49 -48.99 22.00
C GLU A 53 25.17 -48.50 23.29
N LEU A 54 26.43 -48.85 23.52
CA LEU A 54 27.23 -48.35 24.65
C LEU A 54 27.42 -46.83 24.60
N SER A 55 27.68 -46.25 23.42
CA SER A 55 27.73 -44.80 23.26
C SER A 55 26.40 -44.15 23.61
N SER A 56 25.26 -44.75 23.23
CA SER A 56 23.93 -44.27 23.57
C SER A 56 23.65 -44.39 25.07
N LEU A 57 24.05 -45.51 25.68
CA LEU A 57 23.93 -45.77 27.11
C LEU A 57 24.73 -44.77 27.93
N ILE A 58 25.99 -44.52 27.56
CA ILE A 58 26.84 -43.53 28.24
C ILE A 58 26.27 -42.12 28.05
N LYS A 59 25.76 -41.75 26.87
CA LYS A 59 25.08 -40.45 26.69
C LYS A 59 23.84 -40.30 27.57
N LYS A 60 23.08 -41.38 27.79
CA LYS A 60 21.89 -41.39 28.66
C LYS A 60 22.23 -41.35 30.15
N HIS A 61 23.32 -42.01 30.55
CA HIS A 61 23.69 -42.19 31.97
C HIS A 61 24.81 -41.26 32.45
N SER A 62 25.56 -40.61 31.56
CA SER A 62 26.60 -39.61 31.88
C SER A 62 25.99 -38.27 32.27
N PHE A 63 24.75 -38.26 32.77
CA PHE A 63 24.15 -37.08 33.38
C PHE A 63 24.97 -36.70 34.62
N GLN A 64 25.88 -35.74 34.45
CA GLN A 64 26.46 -35.07 35.61
C GLN A 64 25.34 -34.27 36.26
N TYR A 65 25.09 -34.52 37.54
CA TYR A 65 24.45 -33.55 38.41
C TYR A 65 25.44 -32.38 38.48
N GLY A 66 25.43 -31.53 37.44
CA GLY A 66 26.18 -30.30 37.43
C GLY A 66 25.87 -29.62 38.75
N SER A 67 26.91 -29.28 39.52
CA SER A 67 26.76 -28.31 40.61
C SER A 67 26.00 -27.15 40.00
N SER A 68 24.74 -26.99 40.39
CA SER A 68 23.76 -26.09 39.81
C SER A 68 24.37 -24.73 39.44
N SER A 69 24.94 -24.59 38.25
CA SER A 69 24.86 -23.34 37.52
C SER A 69 23.39 -23.30 37.17
N LEU A 70 22.63 -22.59 38.01
CA LEU A 70 21.23 -22.35 37.72
C LEU A 70 21.20 -21.86 36.28
N ALA A 71 20.56 -22.60 35.38
CA ALA A 71 20.30 -22.13 34.01
C ALA A 71 19.53 -20.79 34.03
N SER A 72 19.05 -20.35 35.19
CA SER A 72 18.52 -19.01 35.46
C SER A 72 19.56 -17.87 35.45
N ASN A 73 20.87 -18.15 35.48
CA ASN A 73 21.94 -17.14 35.57
C ASN A 73 22.73 -16.96 34.27
N GLU A 74 22.55 -17.83 33.28
CA GLU A 74 23.09 -17.56 31.95
C GLU A 74 22.16 -16.53 31.30
N ALA A 75 22.63 -15.29 31.19
CA ALA A 75 21.86 -14.25 30.51
C ALA A 75 21.51 -14.76 29.13
N ALA A 76 20.22 -14.90 28.84
CA ALA A 76 19.75 -15.28 27.51
C ALA A 76 20.51 -14.43 26.49
N GLN A 77 21.23 -15.08 25.58
CA GLN A 77 22.01 -14.41 24.55
C GLN A 77 21.04 -13.68 23.61
N LEU A 78 20.63 -12.49 24.02
CA LEU A 78 19.85 -11.57 23.21
C LEU A 78 20.74 -11.12 22.06
N ASN A 79 20.21 -11.21 20.85
CA ASN A 79 20.86 -10.68 19.66
C ASN A 79 21.30 -9.22 19.93
N SER A 80 22.51 -8.87 19.51
CA SER A 80 23.10 -7.53 19.71
C SER A 80 22.19 -6.41 19.20
N ALA A 81 21.51 -6.63 18.07
CA ALA A 81 20.54 -5.69 17.51
C ALA A 81 19.34 -5.44 18.45
N ARG A 82 18.83 -6.50 19.09
CA ARG A 82 17.71 -6.39 20.05
C ARG A 82 18.14 -5.67 21.33
N LEU A 83 19.38 -5.86 21.78
CA LEU A 83 19.93 -5.13 22.93
C LEU A 83 20.05 -3.63 22.63
N GLN A 84 20.56 -3.26 21.45
CA GLN A 84 20.63 -1.85 21.03
C GLN A 84 19.24 -1.21 20.99
N GLN A 85 18.24 -1.93 20.45
CA GLN A 85 16.86 -1.46 20.46
C GLN A 85 16.32 -1.23 21.88
N LEU A 86 16.58 -2.16 22.82
CA LEU A 86 16.14 -2.01 24.21
C LEU A 86 16.85 -0.86 24.93
N LEU A 87 18.11 -0.59 24.60
CA LEU A 87 18.83 0.58 25.13
C LEU A 87 18.23 1.88 24.60
N ALA A 88 17.94 1.97 23.30
CA ALA A 88 17.28 3.14 22.71
C ALA A 88 15.87 3.37 23.28
N ASN A 89 15.15 2.30 23.63
CA ASN A 89 13.84 2.43 24.30
C ASN A 89 13.95 3.11 25.68
N LYS A 90 15.09 3.00 26.38
CA LYS A 90 15.27 3.69 27.68
C LYS A 90 15.20 5.20 27.52
N ASP A 91 15.68 5.71 26.39
CA ASP A 91 15.68 7.13 26.14
C ASP A 91 14.26 7.68 26.07
N LEU A 92 13.28 6.91 25.57
CA LEU A 92 11.87 7.30 25.46
C LEU A 92 11.20 7.66 26.79
N PHE A 93 11.69 7.13 27.92
CA PHE A 93 11.16 7.44 29.25
C PHE A 93 11.65 8.79 29.80
N ASN A 94 12.72 9.34 29.23
CA ASN A 94 13.27 10.62 29.67
C ASN A 94 12.42 11.78 29.12
N LYS A 95 12.28 12.85 29.90
CA LYS A 95 11.64 14.08 29.40
C LYS A 95 12.54 14.74 28.36
N PRO A 96 12.00 15.26 27.25
CA PRO A 96 12.79 16.04 26.30
C PRO A 96 13.38 17.28 26.98
N ALA A 97 14.57 17.69 26.54
CA ALA A 97 15.19 18.91 27.02
C ALA A 97 14.30 20.13 26.70
N PRO A 98 14.17 21.09 27.62
CA PRO A 98 13.32 22.26 27.38
C PRO A 98 13.91 23.17 26.30
N GLU A 99 13.05 23.77 25.49
CA GLU A 99 13.48 24.73 24.47
C GLU A 99 13.85 26.06 25.13
N VAL A 100 15.07 26.53 24.88
CA VAL A 100 15.55 27.83 25.32
C VAL A 100 15.30 28.82 24.20
N VAL A 101 14.23 29.61 24.31
CA VAL A 101 13.90 30.64 23.32
C VAL A 101 14.51 31.96 23.80
N THR A 102 15.51 32.44 23.07
CA THR A 102 16.08 33.78 23.25
C THR A 102 15.38 34.75 22.31
N THR A 103 14.42 35.50 22.82
CA THR A 103 13.76 36.57 22.05
C THR A 103 14.58 37.85 22.23
N ILE A 104 15.10 38.39 21.12
CA ILE A 104 15.77 39.70 21.10
C ILE A 104 14.73 40.70 20.61
N GLU A 105 14.14 41.43 21.55
CA GLU A 105 13.21 42.51 21.22
C GLU A 105 14.01 43.82 21.12
N GLN A 106 13.75 44.61 20.07
CA GLN A 106 14.23 46.00 19.95
C GLN A 106 13.05 46.97 20.09
N PRO A 107 12.55 47.21 21.31
CA PRO A 107 11.46 48.16 21.52
C PRO A 107 11.85 49.61 21.19
N THR A 108 13.15 49.94 21.17
CA THR A 108 13.66 51.23 20.68
C THR A 108 14.95 51.02 19.85
N PRO A 109 15.31 51.93 18.93
CA PRO A 109 16.51 51.82 18.10
C PRO A 109 17.84 51.82 18.88
N PHE A 110 17.81 52.09 20.19
CA PHE A 110 18.97 52.09 21.07
C PHE A 110 18.86 51.13 22.26
N THR A 111 17.81 50.31 22.34
CA THR A 111 17.61 49.34 23.44
C THR A 111 17.25 47.97 22.89
N THR A 112 18.18 47.03 23.05
CA THR A 112 17.95 45.60 22.85
C THR A 112 17.63 44.96 24.20
N VAL A 113 16.47 44.31 24.30
CA VAL A 113 16.12 43.46 25.45
C VAL A 113 16.21 42.01 24.99
N THR A 114 17.20 41.30 25.53
CA THR A 114 17.34 39.85 25.31
C THR A 114 16.66 39.12 26.47
N THR A 115 15.51 38.52 26.22
CA THR A 115 14.81 37.71 27.21
C THR A 115 15.01 36.24 26.87
N THR A 116 15.71 35.51 27.73
CA THR A 116 15.85 34.05 27.64
C THR A 116 14.70 33.41 28.41
N THR A 117 13.74 32.82 27.71
CA THR A 117 12.65 32.06 28.33
C THR A 117 12.84 30.57 28.09
N VAL A 118 12.70 29.77 29.15
CA VAL A 118 12.71 28.30 29.06
C VAL A 118 11.26 27.87 28.89
N LYS A 119 10.86 27.54 27.66
CA LYS A 119 9.50 27.07 27.37
C LYS A 119 9.49 25.54 27.50
N PRO A 120 8.72 24.96 28.44
CA PRO A 120 8.57 23.51 28.46
C PRO A 120 7.86 23.09 27.16
N PRO A 121 8.32 22.00 26.51
CA PRO A 121 7.64 21.50 25.32
C PRO A 121 6.23 21.06 25.72
N VAL A 122 5.23 21.65 25.08
CA VAL A 122 3.83 21.28 25.27
C VAL A 122 3.53 20.20 24.24
N ALA A 123 3.18 19.00 24.72
CA ALA A 123 2.78 17.92 23.84
C ALA A 123 1.46 18.28 23.14
N PRO A 124 1.35 18.08 21.81
CA PRO A 124 0.08 18.25 21.12
C PRO A 124 -0.93 17.23 21.62
N THR A 125 -2.21 17.60 21.60
CA THR A 125 -3.29 16.70 22.03
C THR A 125 -3.61 15.72 20.91
N PHE A 126 -3.47 14.43 21.17
CA PHE A 126 -3.88 13.36 20.27
C PHE A 126 -4.58 12.24 21.05
N SER A 127 -5.24 11.31 20.35
CA SER A 127 -5.96 10.20 20.99
C SER A 127 -4.98 9.29 21.75
N SER A 128 -5.28 8.98 23.01
CA SER A 128 -4.39 8.13 23.81
C SER A 128 -4.34 6.71 23.24
N ILE A 129 -3.17 6.35 22.75
CA ILE A 129 -2.90 5.05 22.11
C ILE A 129 -3.01 3.93 23.13
N VAL A 130 -2.56 4.15 24.37
CA VAL A 130 -2.70 3.15 25.44
C VAL A 130 -4.16 2.81 25.70
N ARG A 131 -5.04 3.82 25.73
CA ARG A 131 -6.49 3.61 25.89
C ARG A 131 -7.06 2.89 24.67
N ASP A 132 -6.75 3.35 23.46
CA ASP A 132 -7.32 2.80 22.25
C ASP A 132 -6.82 1.35 22.00
N ASN A 133 -5.59 1.03 22.41
CA ASN A 133 -5.03 -0.32 22.39
C ASN A 133 -5.79 -1.31 23.28
N ALA A 134 -6.40 -0.86 24.38
CA ALA A 134 -7.30 -1.71 25.17
C ALA A 134 -8.50 -2.17 24.33
N TYR A 135 -9.06 -1.28 23.50
CA TYR A 135 -10.15 -1.62 22.59
C TYR A 135 -9.69 -2.48 21.42
N TRP A 136 -8.51 -2.21 20.84
CA TRP A 136 -7.93 -3.04 19.79
C TRP A 136 -7.80 -4.50 20.24
N ARG A 137 -7.35 -4.73 21.48
CA ARG A 137 -7.21 -6.07 22.07
C ARG A 137 -8.52 -6.80 22.20
N HIS A 138 -9.61 -6.11 22.53
CA HIS A 138 -10.94 -6.71 22.50
C HIS A 138 -11.33 -7.19 21.10
N CYS A 139 -10.83 -6.54 20.05
CA CYS A 139 -11.02 -6.96 18.66
C CYS A 139 -10.11 -8.12 18.22
N GLY A 140 -9.16 -8.51 19.06
CA GLY A 140 -8.14 -9.53 18.76
C GLY A 140 -6.96 -9.01 17.95
N VAL A 141 -6.78 -7.68 17.88
CA VAL A 141 -5.60 -7.02 17.28
C VAL A 141 -4.94 -6.09 18.30
N GLY A 142 -3.75 -5.56 18.02
CA GLY A 142 -3.12 -4.56 18.89
C GLY A 142 -1.71 -4.91 19.34
N LEU A 143 -1.23 -4.12 20.29
CA LEU A 143 0.15 -4.12 20.77
C LEU A 143 0.23 -4.59 22.23
N HIS A 144 1.42 -5.04 22.61
CA HIS A 144 1.71 -5.26 24.02
C HIS A 144 1.64 -3.93 24.79
N GLU A 145 1.34 -3.97 26.09
CA GLU A 145 0.95 -2.77 26.87
C GLU A 145 2.16 -1.83 27.00
N GLN A 146 3.32 -2.42 27.26
CA GLN A 146 4.59 -1.72 27.31
C GLN A 146 4.96 -1.14 25.95
N GLU A 147 4.68 -1.84 24.85
CA GLU A 147 4.95 -1.34 23.50
C GLU A 147 4.03 -0.17 23.12
N ALA A 148 2.74 -0.24 23.48
CA ALA A 148 1.79 0.85 23.27
C ALA A 148 2.20 2.12 24.03
N PHE A 149 2.68 1.98 25.27
CA PHE A 149 3.19 3.11 26.03
C PHE A 149 4.45 3.73 25.38
N LEU A 150 5.40 2.89 24.96
CA LEU A 150 6.61 3.36 24.26
C LEU A 150 6.27 4.08 22.96
N LEU A 151 5.28 3.55 22.22
CA LEU A 151 4.77 4.15 20.99
C LEU A 151 4.11 5.51 21.24
N GLU A 152 3.30 5.64 22.30
CA GLU A 152 2.68 6.92 22.67
C GLU A 152 3.74 7.98 23.01
N GLN A 153 4.81 7.59 23.69
CA GLN A 153 5.94 8.48 23.98
C GLN A 153 6.72 8.86 22.71
N SER A 154 6.94 7.91 21.79
CA SER A 154 7.67 8.20 20.56
C SER A 154 6.90 9.11 19.61
N ILE A 155 5.58 8.95 19.55
CA ILE A 155 4.67 9.82 18.78
C ILE A 155 4.60 11.20 19.41
N SER A 156 4.52 11.29 20.74
CA SER A 156 4.58 12.57 21.45
C SER A 156 5.86 13.35 21.09
N ARG A 157 7.01 12.67 21.05
CA ARG A 157 8.29 13.27 20.64
C ARG A 157 8.30 13.73 19.19
N LEU A 158 7.80 12.89 18.28
CA LEU A 158 7.66 13.26 16.88
C LEU A 158 6.82 14.53 16.74
N ALA A 159 5.63 14.53 17.33
CA ALA A 159 4.66 15.60 17.22
C ALA A 159 5.17 16.91 17.83
N MET A 160 5.93 16.84 18.94
CA MET A 160 6.63 18.01 19.50
C MET A 160 7.75 18.52 18.57
N SER A 161 8.62 17.63 18.07
CA SER A 161 9.78 18.03 17.27
C SER A 161 9.42 18.66 15.93
N LYS A 162 8.33 18.19 15.31
CA LYS A 162 7.87 18.63 13.99
C LYS A 162 6.63 19.53 14.04
N LYS A 163 6.14 19.86 15.25
CA LYS A 163 4.92 20.66 15.49
C LYS A 163 3.72 20.13 14.68
N LEU A 164 3.50 18.81 14.76
CA LEU A 164 2.45 18.15 13.99
C LEU A 164 1.07 18.39 14.59
N GLU A 165 0.08 18.53 13.71
CA GLU A 165 -1.34 18.62 14.03
C GLU A 165 -2.07 17.35 13.56
N GLU A 166 -3.22 17.04 14.18
CA GLU A 166 -4.09 15.91 13.82
C GLU A 166 -3.37 14.55 13.76
N VAL A 167 -2.53 14.28 14.76
CA VAL A 167 -1.74 13.04 14.82
C VAL A 167 -2.64 11.87 15.20
N ARG A 168 -2.63 10.81 14.39
CA ARG A 168 -3.37 9.56 14.62
C ARG A 168 -2.49 8.36 14.33
N PHE A 169 -2.56 7.34 15.18
CA PHE A 169 -1.91 6.07 14.88
C PHE A 169 -2.74 5.31 13.83
N PHE A 170 -2.14 5.06 12.66
CA PHE A 170 -2.79 4.34 11.57
C PHE A 170 -2.77 2.84 11.81
N GLY A 171 -1.62 2.31 12.24
CA GLY A 171 -1.46 0.88 12.36
C GLY A 171 -0.03 0.36 12.30
N LYS A 172 0.08 -0.95 12.13
CA LYS A 172 1.33 -1.68 11.94
C LYS A 172 1.26 -2.54 10.69
N VAL A 173 2.15 -2.30 9.75
CA VAL A 173 2.33 -3.13 8.55
C VAL A 173 3.44 -4.14 8.81
N PHE A 174 3.18 -5.41 8.55
CA PHE A 174 4.15 -6.48 8.76
C PHE A 174 5.07 -6.60 7.55
N GLY A 175 6.37 -6.74 7.83
CA GLY A 175 7.40 -6.99 6.82
C GLY A 175 8.24 -8.20 7.16
N THR A 176 8.99 -8.69 6.18
CA THR A 176 9.76 -9.95 6.31
C THR A 176 10.99 -9.81 7.20
N LYS A 177 11.67 -8.66 7.20
CA LYS A 177 12.83 -8.36 8.06
C LYS A 177 12.46 -7.46 9.24
N ALA A 178 11.66 -6.43 8.99
CA ALA A 178 11.17 -5.50 10.00
C ALA A 178 9.73 -5.10 9.71
N ASN A 179 9.02 -4.67 10.76
CA ASN A 179 7.65 -4.15 10.64
C ASN A 179 7.68 -2.63 10.53
N TYR A 180 6.62 -2.04 10.00
CA TYR A 180 6.42 -0.60 9.96
C TYR A 180 5.32 -0.18 10.92
N LEU A 181 5.63 0.71 11.84
CA LEU A 181 4.66 1.46 12.64
C LEU A 181 4.32 2.73 11.86
N VAL A 182 3.03 2.97 11.68
CA VAL A 182 2.54 4.04 10.79
C VAL A 182 1.69 5.03 11.57
N VAL A 183 1.97 6.31 11.38
CA VAL A 183 1.26 7.43 11.99
C VAL A 183 0.86 8.40 10.89
N THR A 184 -0.37 8.86 10.94
CA THR A 184 -0.88 9.92 10.07
C THR A 184 -0.86 11.25 10.81
N SER A 185 -0.56 12.32 10.10
CA SER A 185 -0.75 13.70 10.56
C SER A 185 -1.39 14.52 9.44
N LYS A 186 -1.90 15.71 9.76
CA LYS A 186 -2.10 16.75 8.75
C LYS A 186 -0.84 16.88 7.88
N ARG A 187 -1.00 17.12 6.57
CA ARG A 187 0.14 17.23 5.62
C ARG A 187 1.20 18.16 6.20
N TYR A 188 2.37 17.59 6.44
CA TYR A 188 3.52 18.29 6.99
C TYR A 188 4.24 18.99 5.86
N VAL A 189 4.13 20.32 5.76
CA VAL A 189 4.83 21.11 4.75
C VAL A 189 6.15 21.61 5.33
N GLY A 190 7.25 21.42 4.59
CA GLY A 190 8.56 21.90 5.02
C GLY A 190 8.62 23.44 5.06
N GLU A 191 9.52 24.02 5.86
CA GLU A 191 9.63 25.49 6.04
C GLU A 191 9.86 26.27 4.73
N SER A 192 10.37 25.61 3.67
CA SER A 192 10.64 26.19 2.36
C SER A 192 9.64 25.78 1.26
N GLU A 193 8.71 24.89 1.56
CA GLU A 193 7.77 24.32 0.58
C GLU A 193 6.49 25.17 0.56
N LYS A 194 6.10 25.63 -0.63
CA LYS A 194 4.82 26.33 -0.84
C LYS A 194 3.90 25.42 -1.64
N VAL A 195 2.67 25.26 -1.16
CA VAL A 195 1.65 24.47 -1.81
C VAL A 195 0.68 25.42 -2.50
N TYR A 196 0.49 25.22 -3.80
CA TYR A 196 -0.38 26.05 -4.62
C TYR A 196 -1.68 25.34 -4.95
N GLN A 197 -2.72 26.11 -5.25
CA GLN A 197 -3.98 25.59 -5.75
C GLN A 197 -3.77 24.87 -7.08
N GLU A 198 -4.54 23.79 -7.28
CA GLU A 198 -4.48 23.00 -8.49
C GLU A 198 -5.03 23.79 -9.67
N VAL A 199 -4.25 23.89 -10.74
CA VAL A 199 -4.70 24.37 -12.04
C VAL A 199 -4.52 23.21 -13.01
N ASN A 200 -5.49 22.99 -13.89
CA ASN A 200 -5.37 21.96 -14.91
C ASN A 200 -4.29 22.34 -15.93
N THR A 201 -3.20 21.56 -15.92
CA THR A 201 -2.08 21.72 -16.85
C THR A 201 -1.96 20.56 -17.84
N MET A 202 -2.96 19.68 -17.90
CA MET A 202 -2.88 18.51 -18.77
C MET A 202 -2.93 18.96 -20.24
N PRO A 203 -2.02 18.46 -21.10
CA PRO A 203 -2.09 18.71 -22.53
C PRO A 203 -3.32 18.00 -23.12
N LYS A 204 -3.89 18.59 -24.18
CA LYS A 204 -4.88 17.86 -25.00
C LYS A 204 -4.17 16.63 -25.61
N PRO A 205 -4.75 15.42 -25.55
CA PRO A 205 -4.11 14.21 -26.09
C PRO A 205 -3.88 14.37 -27.61
N PRO A 206 -2.69 14.02 -28.14
CA PRO A 206 -2.38 14.21 -29.55
C PRO A 206 -3.11 13.21 -30.48
N ARG A 207 -3.65 12.10 -29.95
CA ARG A 207 -4.45 11.08 -30.67
C ARG A 207 -5.44 10.40 -29.72
N LYS A 208 -6.60 9.94 -30.22
CA LYS A 208 -7.71 9.31 -29.46
C LYS A 208 -7.33 8.12 -28.56
N LYS A 209 -6.20 7.44 -28.79
CA LYS A 209 -5.78 6.23 -28.04
C LYS A 209 -4.53 6.39 -27.16
N ILE A 210 -4.02 7.62 -27.00
CA ILE A 210 -2.83 7.86 -26.17
C ILE A 210 -3.30 8.26 -24.76
N GLU A 211 -3.02 7.41 -23.78
CA GLU A 211 -3.28 7.69 -22.37
C GLU A 211 -2.34 8.82 -21.90
N VAL A 212 -2.94 9.94 -21.48
CA VAL A 212 -2.18 11.08 -20.93
C VAL A 212 -2.06 10.88 -19.42
N ASP A 213 -0.84 11.04 -18.93
CA ASP A 213 -0.55 10.97 -17.51
C ASP A 213 -1.40 11.96 -16.71
N VAL A 214 -2.21 11.41 -15.80
CA VAL A 214 -3.08 12.19 -14.92
C VAL A 214 -2.22 13.07 -14.01
N GLN A 215 -2.59 14.34 -13.87
CA GLN A 215 -1.86 15.29 -13.04
C GLN A 215 -1.91 14.93 -11.54
N LEU A 216 -0.81 15.23 -10.84
CA LEU A 216 -0.64 15.03 -9.40
C LEU A 216 -1.62 15.89 -8.59
N GLU A 217 -2.23 15.31 -7.55
CA GLU A 217 -2.98 16.08 -6.57
C GLU A 217 -2.02 16.90 -5.68
N PRO A 218 -2.19 18.23 -5.58
CA PRO A 218 -1.29 19.04 -4.76
C PRO A 218 -1.42 18.68 -3.28
N GLY A 219 -0.43 19.12 -2.50
CA GLY A 219 -0.51 19.06 -1.04
C GLY A 219 -1.83 19.65 -0.54
N PHE A 220 -2.37 19.09 0.54
CA PHE A 220 -3.67 19.48 1.12
C PHE A 220 -4.93 19.07 0.34
N LYS A 221 -4.83 18.54 -0.88
CA LYS A 221 -5.97 18.04 -1.65
C LYS A 221 -5.91 16.51 -1.80
N GLY A 222 -7.09 15.89 -1.83
CA GLY A 222 -7.26 14.45 -2.06
C GLY A 222 -6.34 13.56 -1.20
N LEU A 223 -5.56 12.71 -1.85
CA LEU A 223 -4.66 11.72 -1.24
C LEU A 223 -3.46 12.34 -0.53
N ASN A 224 -3.06 13.55 -0.91
CA ASN A 224 -1.93 14.28 -0.35
C ASN A 224 -2.36 15.30 0.75
N ARG A 225 -3.59 15.16 1.29
CA ARG A 225 -4.02 15.91 2.49
C ARG A 225 -3.35 15.44 3.78
N VAL A 226 -2.99 14.16 3.86
CA VAL A 226 -2.43 13.52 5.06
C VAL A 226 -0.99 13.10 4.81
N SER A 227 -0.10 13.39 5.76
CA SER A 227 1.27 12.86 5.76
C SER A 227 1.35 11.55 6.52
N PHE A 228 2.05 10.57 5.93
CA PHE A 228 2.34 9.30 6.58
C PHE A 228 3.78 9.28 7.11
N TRP A 229 3.91 8.98 8.40
CA TRP A 229 5.17 8.81 9.11
C TRP A 229 5.36 7.34 9.46
N VAL A 230 6.56 6.84 9.20
CA VAL A 230 6.89 5.42 9.40
C VAL A 230 8.13 5.27 10.28
N ALA A 231 8.08 4.30 11.19
CA ALA A 231 9.22 3.88 12.00
C ALA A 231 9.24 2.35 12.13
N SER A 232 10.43 1.74 12.16
CA SER A 232 10.54 0.28 12.32
C SER A 232 10.25 -0.17 13.76
N ASN A 233 10.66 0.65 14.73
CA ASN A 233 10.47 0.41 16.17
C ASN A 233 10.07 1.72 16.87
N PRO A 234 9.47 1.67 18.07
CA PRO A 234 9.10 2.89 18.79
C PRO A 234 10.27 3.84 19.06
N ALA A 235 11.48 3.32 19.31
CA ALA A 235 12.67 4.15 19.52
C ALA A 235 13.42 4.54 18.24
N SER A 236 13.02 4.01 17.08
CA SER A 236 13.62 4.39 15.80
C SER A 236 13.18 5.80 15.41
N GLN A 237 14.00 6.46 14.58
CA GLN A 237 13.62 7.75 13.99
C GLN A 237 12.42 7.55 13.06
N TRP A 238 11.48 8.49 13.14
CA TRP A 238 10.35 8.56 12.21
C TRP A 238 10.77 9.16 10.88
N THR A 239 10.39 8.49 9.81
CA THR A 239 10.65 8.87 8.42
C THR A 239 9.34 9.32 7.78
N LEU A 240 9.36 10.46 7.09
CA LEU A 240 8.22 10.95 6.31
C LEU A 240 8.19 10.22 4.97
N LEU A 241 7.05 9.66 4.59
CA LEU A 241 6.85 9.10 3.27
C LEU A 241 6.60 10.22 2.24
N PRO A 242 7.00 10.02 0.96
CA PRO A 242 6.76 10.99 -0.10
C PRO A 242 5.26 11.17 -0.37
N ASP A 243 4.92 12.24 -1.10
CA ASP A 243 3.58 12.37 -1.69
C ASP A 243 3.38 11.31 -2.78
N VAL A 244 2.11 10.94 -3.01
CA VAL A 244 1.76 9.87 -3.95
C VAL A 244 1.25 10.43 -5.26
N THR A 245 1.60 9.79 -6.37
CA THR A 245 1.05 10.10 -7.70
C THR A 245 -0.10 9.16 -8.07
N PRO A 246 -1.03 9.59 -8.94
CA PRO A 246 -2.09 8.71 -9.45
C PRO A 246 -1.55 7.45 -10.15
N GLN A 247 -0.45 7.60 -10.89
CA GLN A 247 0.26 6.51 -11.58
C GLN A 247 0.75 5.46 -10.57
N GLU A 248 1.37 5.89 -9.47
CA GLU A 248 1.85 5.00 -8.41
C GLU A 248 0.70 4.25 -7.73
N ILE A 249 -0.46 4.89 -7.53
CA ILE A 249 -1.65 4.25 -7.00
C ILE A 249 -2.14 3.15 -7.95
N ASN A 250 -2.26 3.46 -9.25
CA ASN A 250 -2.72 2.52 -10.26
C ASN A 250 -1.75 1.36 -10.46
N ALA A 251 -0.46 1.64 -10.52
CA ALA A 251 0.59 0.63 -10.54
C ALA A 251 0.49 -0.27 -9.29
N SER A 252 0.31 0.31 -8.09
CA SER A 252 0.20 -0.48 -6.85
C SER A 252 -0.99 -1.45 -6.83
N ARG A 253 -2.07 -1.15 -7.57
CA ARG A 253 -3.25 -2.05 -7.67
C ARG A 253 -2.90 -3.38 -8.33
N ARG A 254 -1.93 -3.37 -9.25
CA ARG A 254 -1.43 -4.53 -9.99
C ARG A 254 -0.33 -5.30 -9.23
N VAL A 255 0.20 -4.75 -8.14
CA VAL A 255 1.30 -5.34 -7.37
C VAL A 255 0.81 -6.08 -6.12
N LYS A 256 1.19 -7.36 -6.01
CA LYS A 256 0.97 -8.19 -4.82
C LYS A 256 2.30 -8.68 -4.24
N LYS A 257 2.96 -7.84 -3.42
CA LYS A 257 4.26 -8.14 -2.80
C LYS A 257 4.22 -7.89 -1.30
N LEU A 258 4.94 -8.72 -0.54
CA LEU A 258 5.15 -8.51 0.89
C LEU A 258 6.24 -7.46 1.10
N PHE A 259 6.04 -6.61 2.11
CA PHE A 259 7.03 -5.62 2.53
C PHE A 259 8.28 -6.29 3.12
N THR A 260 9.45 -5.71 2.89
CA THR A 260 10.70 -6.20 3.46
C THR A 260 10.99 -5.57 4.82
N GLY A 261 10.53 -4.34 5.06
CA GLY A 261 10.92 -3.57 6.24
C GLY A 261 12.09 -2.60 5.99
N ASP A 262 12.57 -2.50 4.75
CA ASP A 262 13.56 -1.52 4.30
C ASP A 262 12.95 -0.58 3.26
N LEU A 263 12.82 0.71 3.61
CA LEU A 263 12.19 1.71 2.76
C LEU A 263 12.93 1.96 1.43
N THR A 264 14.21 1.58 1.36
CA THR A 264 15.05 1.77 0.17
C THR A 264 15.07 0.57 -0.77
N ALA A 265 14.44 -0.55 -0.39
CA ALA A 265 14.40 -1.75 -1.20
C ALA A 265 13.64 -1.52 -2.52
N PRO A 266 14.13 -2.04 -3.67
CA PRO A 266 13.41 -1.96 -4.94
C PRO A 266 12.23 -2.94 -4.95
N VAL A 267 11.11 -2.52 -5.55
CA VAL A 267 9.92 -3.37 -5.70
C VAL A 267 10.00 -4.12 -7.03
N ILE A 268 10.45 -5.36 -6.97
CA ILE A 268 10.63 -6.20 -8.15
C ILE A 268 9.33 -6.95 -8.46
N CYS A 269 8.60 -6.50 -9.48
CA CYS A 269 7.37 -7.10 -9.99
C CYS A 269 7.24 -6.94 -11.51
N SER A 270 6.34 -7.74 -12.09
CA SER A 270 5.85 -7.60 -13.47
C SER A 270 4.35 -7.34 -13.37
N PRO A 271 3.81 -6.20 -13.80
CA PRO A 271 4.49 -5.04 -14.42
C PRO A 271 5.47 -4.34 -13.49
N ALA A 272 6.46 -3.65 -14.05
CA ALA A 272 7.46 -2.93 -13.29
C ALA A 272 6.81 -1.81 -12.46
N PHE A 273 7.18 -1.72 -11.18
CA PHE A 273 6.77 -0.61 -10.32
C PHE A 273 7.86 0.45 -10.30
N GLU A 274 7.50 1.66 -10.73
CA GLU A 274 8.41 2.81 -10.80
C GLU A 274 8.60 3.42 -9.41
N GLY A 275 9.34 2.74 -8.53
CA GLY A 275 9.59 3.24 -7.19
C GLY A 275 10.29 2.25 -6.25
N ASN A 276 10.64 2.76 -5.07
CA ASN A 276 11.14 1.95 -3.96
C ASN A 276 9.98 1.50 -3.05
N GLU A 277 10.31 0.73 -2.01
CA GLU A 277 9.36 0.26 -1.02
C GLU A 277 8.67 1.42 -0.28
N ALA A 278 9.30 2.59 -0.11
CA ALA A 278 8.67 3.76 0.50
C ALA A 278 7.49 4.29 -0.33
N VAL A 279 7.65 4.39 -1.66
CA VAL A 279 6.60 4.81 -2.58
C VAL A 279 5.49 3.76 -2.64
N TYR A 280 5.84 2.47 -2.73
CA TYR A 280 4.85 1.39 -2.69
C TYR A 280 4.07 1.36 -1.38
N LEU A 281 4.75 1.50 -0.25
CA LEU A 281 4.12 1.57 1.07
C LEU A 281 3.18 2.79 1.16
N ARG A 282 3.61 3.95 0.68
CA ARG A 282 2.79 5.17 0.64
C ARG A 282 1.50 4.96 -0.18
N ALA A 283 1.60 4.40 -1.38
CA ALA A 283 0.47 4.10 -2.24
C ALA A 283 -0.47 3.08 -1.58
N GLN A 284 0.10 2.04 -0.98
CA GLN A 284 -0.67 0.98 -0.33
C GLN A 284 -1.42 1.48 0.92
N LEU A 285 -0.77 2.35 1.71
CA LEU A 285 -1.39 3.01 2.86
C LEU A 285 -2.52 3.93 2.45
N SER A 286 -2.38 4.70 1.37
CA SER A 286 -3.46 5.53 0.80
C SER A 286 -4.69 4.70 0.46
N ARG A 287 -4.49 3.57 -0.22
CA ARG A 287 -5.58 2.65 -0.61
C ARG A 287 -6.28 2.05 0.60
N ILE A 288 -5.51 1.61 1.61
CA ILE A 288 -6.08 1.08 2.86
C ILE A 288 -6.82 2.19 3.60
N PHE A 289 -6.25 3.40 3.70
CA PHE A 289 -6.84 4.51 4.43
C PHE A 289 -8.21 4.90 3.85
N SER A 290 -8.29 5.11 2.55
CA SER A 290 -9.55 5.44 1.86
C SER A 290 -10.64 4.37 2.05
N SER A 291 -10.27 3.09 1.99
CA SER A 291 -11.25 1.99 1.99
C SER A 291 -11.58 1.39 3.35
N THR A 292 -10.83 1.74 4.41
CA THR A 292 -10.99 1.08 5.73
C THR A 292 -11.25 2.04 6.87
N TYR A 293 -11.15 3.35 6.63
CA TYR A 293 -11.42 4.34 7.65
C TYR A 293 -12.93 4.57 7.76
N ILE A 294 -13.56 3.79 8.63
CA ILE A 294 -15.02 3.80 8.88
C ILE A 294 -15.34 4.28 10.29
N THR A 295 -16.47 4.96 10.44
CA THR A 295 -16.98 5.43 11.74
C THR A 295 -18.49 5.19 11.88
N PRO A 296 -19.03 5.22 13.12
CA PRO A 296 -20.47 5.25 13.31
C PRO A 296 -21.13 6.42 12.57
N ALA A 297 -22.31 6.20 12.02
CA ALA A 297 -23.10 7.21 11.32
C ALA A 297 -23.35 8.44 12.22
N GLY A 298 -23.16 9.64 11.67
CA GLY A 298 -23.34 10.90 12.38
C GLY A 298 -22.22 11.28 13.36
N ALA A 299 -21.21 10.41 13.57
CA ALA A 299 -20.10 10.70 14.48
C ALA A 299 -19.12 11.74 13.92
N LEU A 300 -19.00 11.79 12.60
CA LEU A 300 -18.20 12.75 11.85
C LEU A 300 -19.10 13.54 10.91
N GLU A 301 -18.76 14.80 10.70
CA GLU A 301 -19.41 15.69 9.72
C GLU A 301 -18.40 16.11 8.65
N LYS A 302 -18.87 16.32 7.42
CA LYS A 302 -18.07 16.85 6.32
C LYS A 302 -17.70 18.29 6.65
N VAL A 303 -16.43 18.64 6.47
CA VAL A 303 -16.02 20.05 6.53
C VAL A 303 -16.13 20.60 5.12
N GLU A 304 -17.06 21.52 4.91
CA GLU A 304 -17.13 22.26 3.66
C GLU A 304 -16.03 23.34 3.69
N PRO A 305 -15.30 23.52 2.57
CA PRO A 305 -14.40 24.65 2.44
C PRO A 305 -15.24 25.93 2.57
N GLU A 306 -14.88 26.83 3.49
CA GLU A 306 -15.42 28.19 3.45
C GLU A 306 -14.98 28.80 2.11
N GLU A 307 -15.95 29.10 1.24
CA GLU A 307 -15.68 29.89 0.04
C GLU A 307 -15.14 31.23 0.52
N ASP A 308 -13.86 31.51 0.20
CA ASP A 308 -13.24 32.77 0.57
C ASP A 308 -13.95 33.89 -0.21
N GLU A 309 -14.96 34.55 0.37
CA GLU A 309 -15.64 35.72 -0.23
C GLU A 309 -14.65 36.85 -0.63
N ALA A 310 -13.49 36.91 0.03
CA ALA A 310 -12.41 37.83 -0.34
C ALA A 310 -11.75 37.52 -1.70
N ALA A 311 -12.06 36.38 -2.33
CA ALA A 311 -11.52 35.98 -3.62
C ALA A 311 -12.28 36.60 -4.80
N GLU A 312 -13.57 36.90 -4.64
CA GLU A 312 -14.39 37.55 -5.68
C GLU A 312 -14.00 39.04 -5.86
N ASP A 313 -13.72 39.75 -4.76
CA ASP A 313 -13.37 41.18 -4.79
C ASP A 313 -12.05 41.49 -5.52
N GLU A 314 -11.13 40.52 -5.64
CA GLU A 314 -9.84 40.73 -6.31
C GLU A 314 -9.82 40.27 -7.79
N GLU A 315 -10.89 39.66 -8.29
CA GLU A 315 -11.01 39.30 -9.71
C GLU A 315 -11.43 40.49 -10.59
N GLU A 316 -12.04 41.54 -10.01
CA GLU A 316 -12.35 42.81 -10.71
C GLU A 316 -11.10 43.65 -11.06
N GLU A 317 -9.93 43.44 -10.44
CA GLU A 317 -8.77 44.33 -10.57
C GLU A 317 -7.74 44.00 -11.67
N GLY A 318 -8.00 43.05 -12.57
CA GLY A 318 -7.25 42.88 -13.83
C GLY A 318 -5.72 42.64 -13.72
N LYS A 319 -5.19 42.27 -12.56
CA LYS A 319 -3.77 41.90 -12.38
C LYS A 319 -3.62 40.40 -12.64
N LYS A 320 -2.72 40.01 -13.57
CA LYS A 320 -2.31 38.62 -13.78
C LYS A 320 -1.83 38.03 -12.43
N LYS A 321 -2.65 37.20 -11.79
CA LYS A 321 -2.31 36.57 -10.50
C LYS A 321 -1.30 35.45 -10.71
N GLY A 322 -0.28 35.41 -9.86
CA GLY A 322 0.49 34.18 -9.66
C GLY A 322 -0.38 33.09 -9.02
N PRO A 323 0.07 31.82 -8.99
CA PRO A 323 -0.71 30.73 -8.42
C PRO A 323 -1.08 31.01 -6.96
N LYS A 324 -2.38 30.88 -6.61
CA LYS A 324 -2.92 31.08 -5.25
C LYS A 324 -2.38 29.98 -4.32
N GLU A 325 -2.02 30.31 -3.08
CA GLU A 325 -1.57 29.31 -2.09
C GLU A 325 -2.75 28.46 -1.60
N ALA A 326 -2.59 27.14 -1.53
CA ALA A 326 -3.64 26.22 -1.09
C ALA A 326 -3.78 26.23 0.43
N LYS A 327 -5.02 26.23 0.92
CA LYS A 327 -5.35 26.08 2.35
C LYS A 327 -5.63 24.62 2.68
N TYR A 328 -5.26 24.20 3.89
CA TYR A 328 -5.58 22.86 4.39
C TYR A 328 -7.03 22.78 4.86
N PHE A 329 -7.74 21.76 4.37
CA PHE A 329 -9.06 21.39 4.83
C PHE A 329 -9.06 19.92 5.25
N ALA A 330 -9.43 19.65 6.51
CA ALA A 330 -9.67 18.30 6.98
C ALA A 330 -10.93 17.74 6.29
N ALA A 331 -10.90 16.50 5.79
CA ALA A 331 -12.07 15.94 5.11
C ALA A 331 -13.28 15.80 6.05
N THR A 332 -13.03 15.48 7.32
CA THR A 332 -14.06 15.26 8.33
C THR A 332 -13.65 15.85 9.67
N ARG A 333 -14.64 16.35 10.43
CA ARG A 333 -14.45 16.79 11.83
C ARG A 333 -15.42 16.04 12.75
N ILE A 334 -15.07 15.95 14.03
CA ILE A 334 -15.94 15.32 15.04
C ILE A 334 -17.21 16.16 15.18
N SER A 335 -18.36 15.54 14.91
CA SER A 335 -19.65 16.22 15.04
C SER A 335 -19.93 16.54 16.51
N LYS A 336 -20.29 17.79 16.80
CA LYS A 336 -20.69 18.22 18.15
C LYS A 336 -22.08 17.71 18.54
N GLU A 337 -22.90 17.35 17.55
CA GLU A 337 -24.29 16.93 17.71
C GLU A 337 -24.42 15.42 17.90
N TYR A 338 -23.32 14.67 17.76
CA TYR A 338 -23.31 13.23 17.92
C TYR A 338 -23.62 12.83 19.37
N ALA A 339 -24.86 12.41 19.59
CA ALA A 339 -25.35 11.84 20.83
C ALA A 339 -25.70 10.38 20.59
N PRO A 340 -24.79 9.43 20.90
CA PRO A 340 -25.09 8.02 20.73
C PRO A 340 -26.24 7.62 21.65
N ASP A 341 -27.15 6.78 21.13
CA ASP A 341 -28.30 6.26 21.88
C ASP A 341 -27.81 5.46 23.10
N GLU A 342 -27.96 6.06 24.29
CA GLU A 342 -27.52 5.44 25.54
C GLU A 342 -28.34 4.20 25.91
N GLU A 343 -29.55 4.03 25.34
CA GLU A 343 -30.48 2.95 25.65
C GLU A 343 -30.26 1.73 24.74
N ALA A 344 -30.09 1.96 23.44
CA ALA A 344 -29.66 0.93 22.48
C ALA A 344 -28.19 0.52 22.71
N GLY A 345 -27.37 1.44 23.20
CA GLY A 345 -25.95 1.24 23.47
C GLY A 345 -25.19 0.84 22.20
N VAL A 346 -24.09 0.10 22.36
CA VAL A 346 -23.24 -0.29 21.23
C VAL A 346 -23.90 -1.36 20.33
N HIS A 347 -24.99 -2.01 20.79
CA HIS A 347 -25.63 -3.10 20.04
C HIS A 347 -26.29 -2.64 18.73
N ALA A 348 -26.72 -1.39 18.62
CA ALA A 348 -27.23 -0.83 17.36
C ALA A 348 -26.16 -0.86 16.25
N LEU A 349 -24.89 -0.70 16.63
CA LEU A 349 -23.75 -0.72 15.71
C LEU A 349 -23.37 -2.13 15.23
N LEU A 350 -24.10 -3.17 15.62
CA LEU A 350 -23.98 -4.49 14.99
C LEU A 350 -24.50 -4.47 13.55
N ASP A 351 -25.42 -3.56 13.24
CA ASP A 351 -25.88 -3.35 11.88
C ASP A 351 -24.83 -2.55 11.10
N LEU A 352 -24.44 -3.07 9.94
CA LEU A 352 -23.45 -2.45 9.06
C LEU A 352 -23.97 -1.16 8.41
N GLU A 353 -25.29 -0.93 8.41
CA GLU A 353 -25.87 0.34 7.97
C GLU A 353 -25.48 1.53 8.85
N GLN A 354 -25.16 1.27 10.12
CA GLN A 354 -24.77 2.29 11.08
C GLN A 354 -23.27 2.62 11.00
N TRP A 355 -22.53 2.01 10.06
CA TRP A 355 -21.14 2.30 9.79
C TRP A 355 -21.00 2.95 8.43
N VAL A 356 -20.24 4.03 8.37
CA VAL A 356 -20.08 4.86 7.17
C VAL A 356 -18.60 5.10 6.88
N HIS A 357 -18.24 5.20 5.60
CA HIS A 357 -16.90 5.58 5.17
C HIS A 357 -16.63 7.05 5.49
N SER A 358 -15.51 7.34 6.17
CA SER A 358 -15.17 8.69 6.62
C SER A 358 -14.10 9.36 5.75
N GLU A 359 -13.58 8.66 4.75
CA GLU A 359 -12.62 9.15 3.77
C GLU A 359 -13.19 8.99 2.35
N ALA A 360 -12.75 9.85 1.43
CA ALA A 360 -13.20 9.81 0.04
C ALA A 360 -12.69 8.56 -0.69
N HIS A 361 -13.51 8.04 -1.61
CA HIS A 361 -13.16 6.94 -2.50
C HIS A 361 -12.03 7.33 -3.46
N ILE A 362 -11.21 6.35 -3.88
CA ILE A 362 -10.17 6.54 -4.89
C ILE A 362 -10.68 6.01 -6.23
N PHE A 363 -10.86 6.92 -7.17
CA PHE A 363 -11.28 6.68 -8.55
C PHE A 363 -10.33 5.75 -9.32
N GLU A 364 -10.80 5.16 -10.40
CA GLU A 364 -9.97 4.33 -11.30
C GLU A 364 -8.76 5.10 -11.84
N THR A 365 -8.92 6.41 -12.04
CA THR A 365 -7.83 7.35 -12.39
C THR A 365 -6.69 7.43 -11.36
N GLY A 366 -6.89 6.92 -10.14
CA GLY A 366 -5.89 6.93 -9.06
C GLY A 366 -5.96 8.19 -8.18
N ARG A 367 -6.94 9.07 -8.43
CA ARG A 367 -7.20 10.30 -7.66
C ARG A 367 -8.36 10.15 -6.67
N GLN A 368 -8.47 11.05 -5.70
CA GLN A 368 -9.65 11.20 -4.84
C GLN A 368 -10.56 12.35 -5.29
N THR A 369 -10.03 13.28 -6.07
CA THR A 369 -10.77 14.44 -6.59
C THR A 369 -10.73 14.43 -8.11
N LYS A 370 -11.82 14.87 -8.74
CA LYS A 370 -11.84 15.08 -10.19
C LYS A 370 -10.82 16.14 -10.59
N VAL A 371 -10.28 15.97 -11.79
CA VAL A 371 -9.38 16.94 -12.41
C VAL A 371 -10.19 18.23 -12.62
N PRO A 372 -9.70 19.41 -12.17
CA PRO A 372 -10.36 20.68 -12.47
C PRO A 372 -10.52 20.86 -13.99
N GLU A 373 -11.59 21.54 -14.42
CA GLU A 373 -11.75 21.91 -15.82
C GLU A 373 -10.63 22.88 -16.25
N LYS A 374 -10.25 22.81 -17.53
CA LYS A 374 -9.19 23.66 -18.06
C LYS A 374 -9.76 25.07 -18.26
N PRO A 375 -9.12 26.13 -17.74
CA PRO A 375 -9.60 27.49 -17.97
C PRO A 375 -9.51 27.82 -19.46
N GLU A 376 -10.62 28.25 -20.06
CA GLU A 376 -10.68 28.75 -21.42
C GLU A 376 -9.81 30.01 -21.51
N VAL A 377 -8.79 30.00 -22.38
CA VAL A 377 -7.95 31.16 -22.62
C VAL A 377 -8.58 31.94 -23.78
N GLU A 378 -9.25 33.05 -23.48
CA GLU A 378 -9.72 34.00 -24.49
C GLU A 378 -8.49 34.54 -25.28
N GLY A 379 -8.27 34.05 -26.51
CA GLY A 379 -7.28 34.62 -27.43
C GLY A 379 -6.48 33.67 -28.32
N GLU A 380 -6.77 32.37 -28.38
CA GLU A 380 -6.30 31.54 -29.50
C GLU A 380 -7.29 31.74 -30.67
N GLU A 381 -6.89 32.50 -31.70
CA GLU A 381 -7.64 32.62 -32.96
C GLU A 381 -7.76 31.23 -33.59
N GLU A 382 -9.00 30.71 -33.63
CA GLU A 382 -9.38 29.49 -34.34
C GLU A 382 -9.16 29.69 -35.86
N GLU A 383 -8.32 28.85 -36.47
CA GLU A 383 -8.41 28.62 -37.91
C GLU A 383 -9.57 27.65 -38.16
N PRO A 384 -10.53 27.96 -39.06
CA PRO A 384 -11.63 27.06 -39.34
C PRO A 384 -11.17 25.99 -40.34
N LYS A 385 -11.14 24.72 -39.91
CA LYS A 385 -11.09 23.55 -40.79
C LYS A 385 -12.00 22.45 -40.24
N GLU A 386 -13.21 22.40 -40.82
CA GLU A 386 -14.07 21.22 -41.08
C GLU A 386 -13.45 19.92 -40.53
N ASP A 387 -13.85 19.36 -39.37
CA ASP A 387 -15.22 19.24 -38.84
C ASP A 387 -15.26 19.39 -37.30
N GLU A 388 -15.83 20.51 -36.83
CA GLU A 388 -16.22 20.81 -35.43
C GLU A 388 -17.25 19.80 -34.84
N GLU A 389 -17.60 18.72 -35.57
CA GLU A 389 -18.48 17.61 -35.18
C GLU A 389 -17.73 16.36 -34.63
N GLU A 390 -16.38 16.28 -34.75
CA GLU A 390 -15.52 15.37 -33.95
C GLU A 390 -15.12 15.96 -32.57
N GLU A 391 -15.53 17.21 -32.32
CA GLU A 391 -15.09 18.08 -31.21
C GLU A 391 -16.11 18.24 -30.03
N GLU A 392 -17.32 17.63 -30.06
CA GLU A 392 -18.20 17.47 -28.85
C GLU A 392 -18.76 16.04 -28.65
N ALA A 393 -18.86 15.22 -29.72
CA ALA A 393 -19.37 13.85 -29.70
C ALA A 393 -18.20 12.87 -29.92
N ALA A 394 -17.49 12.38 -28.92
CA ALA A 394 -17.96 11.56 -27.81
C ALA A 394 -17.39 12.06 -26.47
N GLU A 395 -17.58 13.34 -26.13
CA GLU A 395 -17.18 13.92 -24.84
C GLU A 395 -17.98 13.39 -23.62
N GLU A 396 -18.90 12.44 -23.82
CA GLU A 396 -19.72 11.76 -22.80
C GLU A 396 -19.90 10.24 -23.00
N GLU A 397 -19.68 9.65 -24.18
CA GLU A 397 -20.26 8.33 -24.53
C GLU A 397 -19.69 7.10 -23.79
N GLU A 398 -18.57 7.20 -23.08
CA GLU A 398 -18.28 6.34 -21.93
C GLU A 398 -17.48 7.13 -20.88
N LYS A 399 -17.93 8.35 -20.53
CA LYS A 399 -17.81 8.66 -19.11
C LYS A 399 -18.71 7.61 -18.45
N LYS A 400 -18.11 6.48 -18.03
CA LYS A 400 -18.32 6.08 -16.64
C LYS A 400 -18.02 7.35 -15.87
N GLU A 401 -19.01 8.23 -15.74
CA GLU A 401 -19.07 9.12 -14.61
C GLU A 401 -19.02 8.12 -13.48
N GLU A 402 -17.81 7.84 -13.00
CA GLU A 402 -17.66 7.17 -11.73
C GLU A 402 -18.43 8.10 -10.81
N GLU A 403 -19.69 7.71 -10.55
CA GLU A 403 -20.60 8.50 -9.74
C GLU A 403 -19.80 8.88 -8.52
N GLU A 404 -19.78 10.18 -8.20
CA GLU A 404 -19.03 10.63 -7.05
C GLU A 404 -19.57 9.90 -5.84
N LYS A 405 -18.81 8.89 -5.39
CA LYS A 405 -19.17 8.14 -4.20
C LYS A 405 -19.11 9.11 -3.05
N GLU A 406 -20.29 9.57 -2.64
CA GLU A 406 -20.44 10.57 -1.59
C GLU A 406 -19.71 10.12 -0.32
N LEU A 407 -19.26 11.08 0.48
CA LEU A 407 -18.77 10.79 1.82
C LEU A 407 -19.90 10.19 2.66
N PHE A 408 -19.54 9.33 3.60
CA PHE A 408 -20.46 8.67 4.52
C PHE A 408 -21.42 7.64 3.92
N LEU A 409 -21.05 7.03 2.79
CA LEU A 409 -21.78 5.87 2.27
C LEU A 409 -21.77 4.71 3.30
N PRO A 410 -22.93 4.06 3.54
CA PRO A 410 -23.02 2.92 4.43
C PRO A 410 -22.18 1.73 3.95
N VAL A 411 -21.43 1.16 4.87
CA VAL A 411 -20.50 0.06 4.63
C VAL A 411 -21.20 -1.23 4.21
N LYS A 412 -22.50 -1.35 4.48
CA LYS A 412 -23.33 -2.49 4.01
C LYS A 412 -23.37 -2.59 2.48
N LYS A 413 -23.18 -1.49 1.76
CA LYS A 413 -23.12 -1.49 0.29
C LYS A 413 -21.83 -2.10 -0.27
N ASP A 414 -20.81 -2.30 0.56
CA ASP A 414 -19.56 -2.92 0.14
C ASP A 414 -19.71 -4.45 0.09
N TYR A 415 -19.51 -5.04 -1.08
CA TYR A 415 -19.50 -6.49 -1.26
C TYR A 415 -18.14 -6.99 -1.77
N LEU A 416 -17.96 -8.29 -1.62
CA LEU A 416 -16.90 -9.12 -2.19
C LEU A 416 -17.59 -10.21 -3.01
N TYR A 417 -16.91 -10.71 -4.02
CA TYR A 417 -17.43 -11.77 -4.87
C TYR A 417 -16.77 -13.10 -4.49
N ALA A 418 -17.58 -14.07 -4.11
CA ALA A 418 -17.08 -15.44 -4.02
C ALA A 418 -17.21 -16.08 -5.40
N VAL A 419 -16.07 -16.26 -6.06
CA VAL A 419 -15.98 -17.04 -7.30
C VAL A 419 -16.10 -18.51 -6.91
N ILE A 420 -17.18 -19.15 -7.36
CA ILE A 420 -17.36 -20.59 -7.17
C ILE A 420 -16.75 -21.25 -8.40
N ASP A 421 -15.54 -21.79 -8.26
CA ASP A 421 -14.94 -22.63 -9.30
C ASP A 421 -15.80 -23.89 -9.43
N ILE A 422 -16.74 -23.90 -10.38
CA ILE A 422 -17.42 -25.12 -10.80
C ILE A 422 -16.39 -25.87 -11.64
N PRO A 423 -15.94 -27.08 -11.23
CA PRO A 423 -15.03 -27.86 -12.05
C PRO A 423 -15.72 -28.15 -13.39
N LYS A 424 -15.27 -27.51 -14.47
CA LYS A 424 -15.64 -27.92 -15.83
C LYS A 424 -15.14 -29.35 -16.01
N GLU A 425 -16.03 -30.26 -16.37
CA GLU A 425 -15.62 -31.61 -16.77
C GLU A 425 -14.63 -31.46 -17.93
N PRO A 426 -13.51 -32.21 -17.94
CA PRO A 426 -12.58 -32.15 -19.06
C PRO A 426 -13.37 -32.51 -20.32
N SER A 427 -13.38 -31.59 -21.30
CA SER A 427 -13.92 -31.89 -22.62
C SER A 427 -13.27 -33.17 -23.10
N PRO A 428 -14.04 -34.16 -23.60
CA PRO A 428 -13.45 -35.35 -24.19
C PRO A 428 -12.45 -34.89 -25.25
N GLU A 429 -11.25 -35.48 -25.22
CA GLU A 429 -10.25 -35.33 -26.27
C GLU A 429 -10.92 -35.63 -27.61
N ASP A 430 -11.21 -34.59 -28.40
CA ASP A 430 -11.52 -34.75 -29.81
C ASP A 430 -10.21 -35.08 -30.53
N GLY A 431 -9.92 -36.37 -30.56
CA GLY A 431 -9.10 -36.95 -31.60
C GLY A 431 -9.83 -36.84 -32.93
N GLU A 432 -9.08 -36.37 -33.93
CA GLU A 432 -9.42 -36.35 -35.35
C GLU A 432 -10.50 -35.33 -35.78
N ASP A 433 -10.09 -34.07 -36.01
CA ASP A 433 -10.49 -33.27 -37.19
C ASP A 433 -9.67 -31.95 -37.28
N GLU A 434 -8.35 -32.05 -37.50
CA GLU A 434 -7.49 -30.91 -37.88
C GLU A 434 -7.67 -30.51 -39.36
N ALA A 435 -8.87 -30.08 -39.79
CA ALA A 435 -9.02 -29.61 -41.18
C ALA A 435 -10.12 -28.58 -41.47
N ALA A 436 -10.83 -28.00 -40.48
CA ALA A 436 -11.96 -27.12 -40.80
C ALA A 436 -12.17 -25.87 -39.92
N GLU A 437 -11.26 -25.50 -39.01
CA GLU A 437 -11.43 -24.30 -38.15
C GLU A 437 -10.23 -23.33 -38.20
N GLU A 438 -9.71 -23.03 -39.39
CA GLU A 438 -8.74 -21.91 -39.56
C GLU A 438 -9.41 -20.56 -39.93
N GLU A 439 -10.74 -20.42 -39.89
CA GLU A 439 -11.40 -19.12 -40.16
C GLU A 439 -12.57 -18.79 -39.20
N ALA A 440 -12.37 -18.95 -37.89
CA ALA A 440 -13.26 -18.37 -36.89
C ALA A 440 -12.50 -17.84 -35.68
N GLY A 441 -12.02 -16.59 -35.80
CA GLY A 441 -11.89 -15.63 -34.70
C GLY A 441 -11.10 -16.05 -33.45
N GLU A 442 -9.77 -16.15 -33.55
CA GLU A 442 -8.91 -16.07 -32.36
C GLU A 442 -9.03 -14.71 -31.64
N GLU A 443 -9.56 -13.67 -32.30
CA GLU A 443 -9.81 -12.36 -31.68
C GLU A 443 -10.96 -12.37 -30.64
N ASP A 444 -11.93 -13.29 -30.73
CA ASP A 444 -13.09 -13.34 -29.81
C ASP A 444 -12.77 -14.10 -28.50
N GLY A 445 -11.86 -15.08 -28.55
CA GLY A 445 -11.46 -15.88 -27.38
C GLY A 445 -10.58 -15.10 -26.39
N GLU A 446 -9.65 -14.29 -26.91
CA GLU A 446 -8.78 -13.43 -26.07
C GLU A 446 -9.56 -12.26 -25.45
N GLN A 447 -10.55 -11.70 -26.17
CA GLN A 447 -11.43 -10.65 -25.65
C GLN A 447 -12.33 -11.16 -24.50
N GLN A 448 -12.82 -12.40 -24.57
CA GLN A 448 -13.59 -12.99 -23.47
C GLN A 448 -12.76 -13.22 -22.21
N GLU A 449 -11.49 -13.65 -22.33
CA GLU A 449 -10.60 -13.81 -21.17
C GLU A 449 -10.14 -12.46 -20.57
N GLU A 450 -9.99 -11.41 -21.37
CA GLU A 450 -9.71 -10.05 -20.88
C GLU A 450 -10.92 -9.42 -20.17
N GLU A 451 -12.15 -9.63 -20.67
CA GLU A 451 -13.37 -9.17 -20.00
C GLU A 451 -13.61 -9.87 -18.65
N GLU A 452 -13.33 -11.17 -18.53
CA GLU A 452 -13.46 -11.88 -17.25
C GLU A 452 -12.46 -11.39 -16.17
N ASN A 453 -11.31 -10.83 -16.59
CA ASN A 453 -10.25 -10.36 -15.70
C ASN A 453 -10.33 -8.86 -15.35
N LYS A 454 -11.24 -8.10 -15.98
CA LYS A 454 -11.47 -6.69 -15.62
C LYS A 454 -12.15 -6.65 -14.24
N PRO A 455 -11.68 -5.83 -13.28
CA PRO A 455 -12.37 -5.66 -12.01
C PRO A 455 -13.74 -5.03 -12.28
N LEU A 456 -14.79 -5.84 -12.20
CA LEU A 456 -16.18 -5.40 -12.34
C LEU A 456 -16.56 -4.49 -11.17
N ASP A 457 -17.29 -3.41 -11.46
CA ASP A 457 -17.77 -2.50 -10.44
C ASP A 457 -18.88 -3.15 -9.59
N ASP A 458 -19.06 -2.64 -8.36
CA ASP A 458 -20.00 -3.21 -7.38
C ASP A 458 -21.47 -3.22 -7.86
N GLU A 459 -21.79 -2.43 -8.89
CA GLU A 459 -23.14 -2.19 -9.42
C GLU A 459 -23.46 -2.94 -10.73
N GLU A 460 -22.44 -3.46 -11.44
CA GLU A 460 -22.60 -4.04 -12.79
C GLU A 460 -23.06 -5.52 -12.78
N ILE A 461 -23.13 -6.18 -11.62
CA ILE A 461 -23.41 -7.63 -11.53
C ILE A 461 -24.84 -7.90 -11.00
N PRO A 462 -25.71 -8.55 -11.81
CA PRO A 462 -27.04 -8.99 -11.39
C PRO A 462 -26.99 -9.90 -10.16
N ASP A 463 -27.92 -9.72 -9.22
CA ASP A 463 -27.99 -10.50 -7.96
C ASP A 463 -28.22 -12.01 -8.15
N ASP A 464 -28.50 -12.47 -9.37
CA ASP A 464 -28.94 -13.83 -9.71
C ASP A 464 -27.91 -14.64 -10.53
N ASP A 465 -26.65 -14.19 -10.63
CA ASP A 465 -25.57 -14.96 -11.27
C ASP A 465 -25.14 -16.16 -10.40
N PRO A 466 -25.28 -17.43 -10.88
CA PRO A 466 -24.91 -18.62 -10.11
C PRO A 466 -23.39 -18.76 -9.87
N LEU A 467 -22.54 -18.05 -10.63
CA LEU A 467 -21.07 -18.15 -10.54
C LEU A 467 -20.44 -17.10 -9.60
N LYS A 468 -21.13 -15.97 -9.36
CA LYS A 468 -20.63 -14.84 -8.57
C LYS A 468 -21.59 -14.52 -7.43
N LYS A 469 -21.28 -15.00 -6.22
CA LYS A 469 -22.10 -14.69 -5.03
C LYS A 469 -21.59 -13.45 -4.31
N LYS A 470 -22.48 -12.45 -4.12
CA LYS A 470 -22.22 -11.28 -3.26
C LYS A 470 -22.07 -11.69 -1.79
N VAL A 471 -20.92 -11.40 -1.21
CA VAL A 471 -20.58 -11.60 0.21
C VAL A 471 -20.29 -10.23 0.81
N ALA A 472 -20.85 -9.91 1.98
CA ALA A 472 -20.56 -8.63 2.63
C ALA A 472 -19.04 -8.45 2.85
N ALA A 473 -18.49 -7.30 2.46
CA ALA A 473 -17.05 -7.04 2.59
C ALA A 473 -16.60 -6.83 4.05
N TRP A 474 -17.57 -6.73 4.98
CA TRP A 474 -17.34 -6.41 6.38
C TRP A 474 -18.10 -7.36 7.30
N THR A 475 -17.51 -7.60 8.48
CA THR A 475 -18.11 -8.45 9.51
C THR A 475 -18.16 -7.71 10.83
N ALA A 476 -19.34 -7.58 11.42
CA ALA A 476 -19.55 -6.96 12.72
C ALA A 476 -19.73 -8.03 13.81
N LYS A 477 -19.10 -7.81 14.98
CA LYS A 477 -19.21 -8.68 16.16
C LYS A 477 -19.16 -7.86 17.43
N ALA A 478 -20.06 -8.15 18.36
CA ALA A 478 -20.01 -7.61 19.71
C ALA A 478 -19.12 -8.47 20.61
N VAL A 479 -18.29 -7.81 21.39
CA VAL A 479 -17.41 -8.38 22.40
C VAL A 479 -17.88 -7.85 23.76
N ASN A 480 -17.85 -8.72 24.77
CA ASN A 480 -18.29 -8.42 26.14
C ASN A 480 -19.78 -8.01 26.23
N THR A 481 -20.67 -8.90 25.79
CA THR A 481 -22.14 -8.69 25.80
C THR A 481 -22.76 -8.75 27.21
N THR A 482 -22.00 -9.14 28.23
CA THR A 482 -22.49 -9.30 29.60
C THR A 482 -22.87 -7.97 30.26
N TYR A 483 -22.11 -6.89 29.96
CA TYR A 483 -22.35 -5.57 30.53
C TYR A 483 -22.47 -4.53 29.42
N LYS A 484 -23.67 -3.98 29.20
CA LYS A 484 -23.94 -2.98 28.15
C LYS A 484 -22.94 -1.81 28.14
N LYS A 485 -22.52 -1.32 29.31
CA LYS A 485 -21.56 -0.21 29.45
C LYS A 485 -20.13 -0.53 28.99
N HIS A 486 -19.72 -1.80 29.03
CA HIS A 486 -18.39 -2.26 28.64
C HIS A 486 -18.42 -3.12 27.37
N SER A 487 -19.56 -3.13 26.68
CA SER A 487 -19.68 -3.77 25.38
C SER A 487 -18.87 -2.99 24.35
N VAL A 488 -18.22 -3.73 23.46
CA VAL A 488 -17.43 -3.18 22.35
C VAL A 488 -17.91 -3.87 21.09
N VAL A 489 -18.27 -3.10 20.07
CA VAL A 489 -18.53 -3.66 18.74
C VAL A 489 -17.27 -3.51 17.90
N THR A 490 -16.96 -4.58 17.18
CA THR A 490 -15.76 -4.73 16.38
C THR A 490 -16.22 -5.03 14.97
N VAL A 491 -15.73 -4.25 14.00
CA VAL A 491 -16.04 -4.40 12.59
C VAL A 491 -14.74 -4.70 11.86
N LYS A 492 -14.68 -5.81 11.13
CA LYS A 492 -13.46 -6.28 10.45
C LYS A 492 -13.68 -6.28 8.95
N SER A 493 -12.71 -5.75 8.20
CA SER A 493 -12.71 -5.83 6.75
C SER A 493 -12.26 -7.21 6.28
N LEU A 494 -13.00 -7.80 5.37
CA LEU A 494 -12.60 -9.01 4.64
C LEU A 494 -11.75 -8.66 3.41
N ARG A 495 -11.98 -7.48 2.81
CA ARG A 495 -11.21 -6.95 1.67
C ARG A 495 -9.78 -6.59 2.06
N TRP A 496 -9.61 -6.03 3.26
CA TRP A 496 -8.30 -5.72 3.85
C TRP A 496 -8.12 -6.49 5.16
N PRO A 497 -7.63 -7.74 5.10
CA PRO A 497 -7.36 -8.52 6.30
C PRO A 497 -6.41 -7.77 7.22
N GLY A 498 -6.87 -7.53 8.45
CA GLY A 498 -6.13 -6.74 9.44
C GLY A 498 -6.70 -5.34 9.69
N ALA A 499 -7.57 -4.83 8.82
CA ALA A 499 -8.30 -3.59 9.09
C ALA A 499 -9.47 -3.85 10.04
N VAL A 500 -9.49 -3.12 11.14
CA VAL A 500 -10.49 -3.25 12.20
C VAL A 500 -10.95 -1.88 12.65
N ALA A 501 -12.26 -1.69 12.69
CA ALA A 501 -12.89 -0.57 13.38
C ALA A 501 -13.54 -1.04 14.67
N PHE A 502 -13.59 -0.17 15.66
CA PHE A 502 -14.22 -0.44 16.94
C PHE A 502 -15.10 0.73 17.37
N ALA A 503 -16.15 0.41 18.12
CA ALA A 503 -16.95 1.36 18.87
C ALA A 503 -17.15 0.83 20.28
N ALA A 504 -16.91 1.67 21.27
CA ALA A 504 -16.89 1.33 22.69
C ALA A 504 -17.51 2.46 23.53
N ASN A 505 -17.80 2.14 24.80
CA ASN A 505 -18.32 3.10 25.78
C ASN A 505 -19.61 3.79 25.29
N GLY A 506 -20.60 3.01 24.85
CA GLY A 506 -21.84 3.55 24.28
C GLY A 506 -21.58 4.38 23.03
N ALA A 507 -20.67 3.93 22.15
CA ALA A 507 -20.27 4.59 20.91
C ALA A 507 -19.63 5.98 21.03
N LYS A 508 -19.28 6.45 22.24
CA LYS A 508 -18.53 7.69 22.48
C LYS A 508 -17.05 7.58 22.14
N ALA A 509 -16.50 6.35 22.15
CA ALA A 509 -15.13 6.07 21.74
C ALA A 509 -15.16 5.16 20.51
N PHE A 510 -14.64 5.64 19.39
CA PHE A 510 -14.56 4.88 18.16
C PHE A 510 -13.25 5.16 17.43
N GLY A 511 -12.88 4.26 16.53
CA GLY A 511 -11.70 4.44 15.69
C GLY A 511 -11.47 3.23 14.80
N ALA A 512 -10.58 3.40 13.82
CA ALA A 512 -10.13 2.35 12.93
C ALA A 512 -8.61 2.22 13.00
N VAL A 513 -8.12 0.98 12.87
CA VAL A 513 -6.69 0.66 12.91
C VAL A 513 -6.39 -0.50 11.98
N TYR A 514 -5.19 -0.49 11.39
CA TYR A 514 -4.71 -1.56 10.51
C TYR A 514 -3.57 -2.37 11.13
N PHE A 515 -3.71 -3.68 11.22
CA PHE A 515 -2.63 -4.61 11.60
C PHE A 515 -2.56 -5.76 10.61
N GLY A 516 -1.65 -5.70 9.64
CA GLY A 516 -1.60 -6.71 8.58
C GLY A 516 -0.44 -6.56 7.61
N ASN A 517 -0.44 -7.36 6.55
CA ASN A 517 0.64 -7.43 5.56
C ASN A 517 0.52 -6.38 4.44
N GLY A 518 -0.53 -5.56 4.46
CA GLY A 518 -0.82 -4.57 3.41
C GLY A 518 -1.30 -5.17 2.08
N LEU A 519 -1.77 -6.42 2.07
CA LEU A 519 -2.27 -7.10 0.87
C LEU A 519 -3.79 -7.06 0.78
N LYS A 520 -4.32 -6.65 -0.38
CA LYS A 520 -5.76 -6.70 -0.68
C LYS A 520 -6.16 -8.16 -0.89
N LYS A 521 -7.24 -8.58 -0.25
CA LYS A 521 -7.92 -9.81 -0.63
C LYS A 521 -8.68 -9.55 -1.93
N THR A 522 -8.28 -10.26 -2.97
CA THR A 522 -8.97 -10.30 -4.26
C THR A 522 -10.01 -11.42 -4.24
N ASP A 523 -11.04 -11.23 -5.04
CA ASP A 523 -12.14 -12.20 -5.20
C ASP A 523 -11.68 -13.44 -5.98
N HIS A 524 -10.72 -13.24 -6.90
CA HIS A 524 -10.03 -14.29 -7.65
C HIS A 524 -8.64 -14.60 -7.05
N ALA A 525 -8.12 -15.79 -7.33
CA ALA A 525 -6.70 -16.07 -7.15
C ALA A 525 -5.89 -15.06 -7.96
N PHE A 526 -4.79 -14.56 -7.39
CA PHE A 526 -3.98 -13.56 -8.10
C PHE A 526 -3.33 -14.21 -9.32
N THR A 527 -3.75 -13.79 -10.51
CA THR A 527 -3.16 -14.14 -11.80
C THR A 527 -2.09 -13.10 -12.15
N PRO A 528 -0.83 -13.52 -12.40
CA PRO A 528 0.18 -12.61 -12.91
C PRO A 528 -0.27 -12.01 -14.25
N ILE A 529 0.00 -10.72 -14.46
CA ILE A 529 -0.36 -10.04 -15.71
C ILE A 529 0.44 -10.66 -16.87
N PRO A 530 -0.20 -11.01 -18.00
CA PRO A 530 0.49 -11.54 -19.17
C PRO A 530 1.49 -10.52 -19.73
N ALA A 531 2.40 -10.99 -20.59
CA ALA A 531 3.31 -10.09 -21.27
C ALA A 531 2.53 -9.08 -22.14
N PRO A 532 2.99 -7.83 -22.27
CA PRO A 532 2.34 -6.86 -23.14
C PRO A 532 2.29 -7.38 -24.58
N GLN A 533 1.21 -7.07 -25.28
CA GLN A 533 1.02 -7.46 -26.68
C GLN A 533 2.18 -6.93 -27.55
N ILE A 534 2.61 -7.76 -28.50
CA ILE A 534 3.64 -7.38 -29.46
C ILE A 534 3.06 -6.29 -30.37
N GLN A 535 3.83 -5.22 -30.60
CA GLN A 535 3.38 -4.14 -31.47
C GLN A 535 3.17 -4.67 -32.89
N LYS A 536 2.01 -4.36 -33.48
CA LYS A 536 1.72 -4.68 -34.89
C LYS A 536 2.74 -3.98 -35.79
N GLU A 537 3.22 -4.68 -36.80
CA GLU A 537 4.11 -4.11 -37.80
C GLU A 537 3.38 -3.00 -38.58
N ALA A 538 4.13 -2.04 -39.11
CA ALA A 538 3.55 -1.02 -39.96
C ALA A 538 2.95 -1.70 -41.21
N PRO A 539 1.81 -1.23 -41.73
CA PRO A 539 1.29 -1.75 -42.99
C PRO A 539 2.32 -1.53 -44.09
N ASP A 540 2.43 -2.48 -45.02
CA ASP A 540 3.32 -2.37 -46.17
C ASP A 540 3.05 -1.07 -46.92
N ILE A 541 4.10 -0.27 -47.09
CA ILE A 541 4.00 1.01 -47.79
C ILE A 541 3.87 0.70 -49.28
N ALA A 542 2.72 1.02 -49.89
CA ALA A 542 2.61 1.03 -51.34
C ALA A 542 3.53 2.14 -51.88
N GLU A 543 4.60 1.76 -52.58
CA GLU A 543 5.47 2.71 -53.27
C GLU A 543 4.66 3.46 -54.32
N VAL A 544 4.29 4.70 -54.01
CA VAL A 544 3.73 5.63 -54.99
C VAL A 544 4.89 6.16 -55.82
N MET A 545 4.77 6.14 -57.15
CA MET A 545 5.78 6.70 -58.04
C MET A 545 6.04 8.17 -57.66
N ASP A 546 7.32 8.55 -57.55
CA ASP A 546 7.72 9.93 -57.30
C ASP A 546 7.04 10.87 -58.29
N ALA A 547 6.47 11.97 -57.78
CA ALA A 547 5.84 12.98 -58.60
C ALA A 547 6.83 13.47 -59.67
N THR A 548 6.47 13.33 -60.95
CA THR A 548 7.32 13.84 -62.04
C THR A 548 7.62 15.34 -61.88
N ALA A 549 8.79 15.80 -62.32
CA ALA A 549 9.17 17.23 -62.26
C ALA A 549 8.19 18.19 -62.97
N ALA A 550 7.25 17.67 -63.78
CA ALA A 550 6.15 18.43 -64.36
C ALA A 550 5.01 18.68 -63.37
N THR A 551 4.62 17.68 -62.59
CA THR A 551 3.55 17.79 -61.57
C THR A 551 4.02 18.67 -60.41
N GLU A 552 5.28 18.55 -59.97
CA GLU A 552 5.85 19.44 -58.95
C GLU A 552 5.84 20.92 -59.37
N LYS A 553 6.12 21.22 -60.65
CA LYS A 553 6.10 22.60 -61.18
C LYS A 553 4.69 23.17 -61.30
N LEU A 554 3.69 22.33 -61.50
CA LEU A 554 2.27 22.74 -61.54
C LEU A 554 1.79 23.08 -60.13
N VAL A 555 2.10 22.23 -59.15
CA VAL A 555 1.82 22.49 -57.73
C VAL A 555 2.52 23.77 -57.25
N LEU A 556 3.78 24.00 -57.63
CA LEU A 556 4.50 25.24 -57.30
C LEU A 556 3.89 26.52 -57.92
N ARG A 557 3.11 26.37 -59.00
CA ARG A 557 2.39 27.47 -59.65
C ARG A 557 0.99 27.69 -59.04
N GLY A 558 0.56 26.83 -58.11
CA GLY A 558 -0.78 26.87 -57.53
C GLY A 558 -1.85 26.32 -58.49
N GLU A 559 -1.46 25.52 -59.48
CA GLU A 559 -2.38 24.79 -60.36
C GLU A 559 -2.48 23.34 -59.87
N GLU A 560 -3.69 22.84 -59.67
CA GLU A 560 -3.91 21.43 -59.29
C GLU A 560 -3.43 20.51 -60.44
N PRO A 561 -2.64 19.46 -60.14
CA PRO A 561 -2.28 18.47 -61.14
C PRO A 561 -3.58 17.81 -61.64
N LYS A 562 -3.71 17.62 -62.96
CA LYS A 562 -4.83 16.87 -63.52
C LYS A 562 -4.85 15.48 -62.89
N GLU A 563 -5.97 15.10 -62.28
CA GLU A 563 -6.20 13.73 -61.88
C GLU A 563 -6.01 12.82 -63.10
N ASN A 564 -5.25 11.75 -62.93
CA ASN A 564 -5.18 10.71 -63.95
C ASN A 564 -6.56 10.04 -64.00
N ASP A 565 -7.37 10.40 -64.99
CA ASP A 565 -8.54 9.63 -65.41
C ASP A 565 -8.05 8.21 -65.75
N SER A 566 -8.29 7.26 -64.86
CA SER A 566 -8.02 5.83 -65.07
C SER A 566 -9.12 5.14 -65.90
N GLU A 567 -9.75 5.87 -66.81
CA GLU A 567 -10.80 5.37 -67.73
C GLU A 567 -10.33 5.40 -69.20
N ASP A 568 -9.17 4.83 -69.51
CA ASP A 568 -8.78 4.53 -70.89
C ASP A 568 -7.86 3.28 -70.96
N GLU A 569 -8.28 2.18 -70.34
CA GLU A 569 -7.93 0.83 -70.84
C GLU A 569 -9.14 0.27 -71.58
N LYS A 570 -9.26 0.68 -72.84
CA LYS A 570 -10.16 0.04 -73.81
C LYS A 570 -9.71 -1.40 -74.04
N GLU A 571 -10.70 -2.29 -73.94
CA GLU A 571 -10.86 -3.55 -74.65
C GLU A 571 -9.94 -3.68 -75.88
N GLU A 572 -8.89 -4.49 -75.79
CA GLU A 572 -8.36 -5.21 -76.95
C GLU A 572 -8.73 -6.69 -76.80
N GLU A 573 -9.71 -7.09 -77.62
CA GLU A 573 -10.12 -8.48 -77.86
C GLU A 573 -8.92 -9.33 -78.34
N GLU A 574 -8.61 -10.42 -77.65
CA GLU A 574 -7.86 -11.52 -78.27
C GLU A 574 -8.81 -12.38 -79.12
N PRO A 575 -8.52 -12.63 -80.41
CA PRO A 575 -9.25 -13.61 -81.20
C PRO A 575 -8.79 -15.04 -80.88
N GLU A 576 -9.76 -15.95 -80.69
CA GLU A 576 -9.57 -17.39 -80.83
C GLU A 576 -9.01 -17.71 -82.23
N GLU A 577 -7.87 -18.40 -82.30
CA GLU A 577 -7.56 -19.31 -83.42
C GLU A 577 -6.93 -20.61 -82.91
N ASP A 578 -7.54 -21.70 -83.39
CA ASP A 578 -7.23 -23.11 -83.19
C ASP A 578 -5.78 -23.52 -83.53
N ALA A 579 -5.22 -24.43 -82.72
CA ALA A 579 -4.40 -25.57 -83.18
C ALA A 579 -4.27 -26.67 -82.12
#